data_AF-A0A844YAZ1-F1
#
_entry.id   AF-A0A844YAZ1-F1
#
_cell.length_a   1.000
_cell.length_b   1.000
_cell.length_c   1.000
_cell.angle_alpha   90.00
_cell.angle_beta   90.00
_cell.angle_gamma   90.00
#
_symmetry.space_group_name_H-M   'P 1'
#
loop_
_entity.id
_entity.type
_entity.pdbx_description
1 polymer ?
#
loop_
_entity_poly.entity_id
_entity_poly.type
_entity_poly.pdbx_seq_one_letter_code
_entity_poly.pdbx_strand_id
1 'polypeptide(L)'
;MSVIRSSILAAGLLAGASTASVAAEPAPLPPPFEGYYQPQGVDEIGLWREDDESERRLAASPLVIQDEKLSGYLKEVLCRAVGDDRCGTARIYVMREPTFNATMSHNGTMRVFSGLLLRMRNEAELAAVLGHEFGHFESRHGLNRFKAARNGTDLLAWGVLLASMSPSYDARRTYESLEISVYGNLYRYGRDHEREADLLGLGYLNRSTLAPQAASNVWQNLMGEMEASAVARGLKKPKFNAIAFTASHPPTSERATYLAALAAPEGAGRDYGAERYQEALSAWLPVFLEDQIKLNDFGGSEYIIDNLAKDGWTAQLWHARGELYRTRGNQRDLVNAVEFYSNAIALDDSLAAAHRGLGLSLFKTGERTRAQRELARYLELAPNADDAKMIGMMLPKEPFQ
;
A
#
# COMPACT_ATOMS: atom_id res chain seq x y z
N MET A 1 -75.28 -31.18 6.01
CA MET A 1 -75.87 -30.17 5.09
C MET A 1 -74.76 -29.25 4.63
N SER A 2 -74.68 -29.09 3.31
CA SER A 2 -73.68 -28.34 2.53
C SER A 2 -73.61 -26.84 2.86
N VAL A 3 -72.48 -26.20 2.53
CA VAL A 3 -72.28 -24.86 1.89
C VAL A 3 -70.85 -24.37 2.25
N ILE A 4 -69.83 -24.55 1.40
CA ILE A 4 -69.30 -23.66 0.32
C ILE A 4 -69.06 -22.19 0.73
N ARG A 5 -67.79 -21.74 0.67
CA ARG A 5 -67.30 -20.46 0.06
C ARG A 5 -65.78 -20.35 0.29
N SER A 6 -64.95 -20.65 -0.70
CA SER A 6 -64.47 -19.76 -1.79
C SER A 6 -63.35 -18.82 -1.35
N SER A 7 -62.12 -19.27 -1.59
CA SER A 7 -60.87 -18.49 -1.51
C SER A 7 -60.78 -17.53 -2.71
N ILE A 8 -60.56 -16.24 -2.45
CA ILE A 8 -60.19 -15.25 -3.48
C ILE A 8 -58.72 -14.89 -3.26
N LEU A 9 -57.88 -15.29 -4.21
CA LEU A 9 -56.52 -14.78 -4.39
C LEU A 9 -56.61 -13.32 -4.87
N ALA A 10 -56.03 -12.40 -4.12
CA ALA A 10 -55.75 -11.06 -4.60
C ALA A 10 -54.30 -10.99 -5.12
N ALA A 11 -54.17 -10.96 -6.45
CA ALA A 11 -52.93 -10.62 -7.15
C ALA A 11 -52.78 -9.09 -7.17
N GLY A 12 -51.67 -8.58 -6.64
CA GLY A 12 -51.33 -7.16 -6.60
C GLY A 12 -49.92 -6.90 -7.11
N LEU A 13 -49.83 -6.74 -8.44
CA LEU A 13 -48.83 -6.04 -9.26
C LEU A 13 -47.49 -5.63 -8.59
N LEU A 14 -46.42 -6.35 -8.97
CA LEU A 14 -45.03 -5.89 -8.95
C LEU A 14 -44.82 -4.82 -10.03
N ALA A 15 -44.58 -3.58 -9.62
CA ALA A 15 -44.03 -2.56 -10.50
C ALA A 15 -42.51 -2.81 -10.63
N GLY A 16 -42.09 -3.30 -11.78
CA GLY A 16 -40.68 -3.51 -12.12
C GLY A 16 -39.95 -2.17 -12.24
N ALA A 17 -39.04 -1.91 -11.30
CA ALA A 17 -37.94 -1.00 -11.54
C ALA A 17 -36.93 -1.74 -12.42
N SER A 18 -36.91 -1.43 -13.71
CA SER A 18 -35.85 -1.83 -14.62
C SER A 18 -34.56 -1.13 -14.21
N THR A 19 -33.75 -1.80 -13.40
CA THR A 19 -32.33 -1.48 -13.29
C THR A 19 -31.69 -1.83 -14.62
N ALA A 20 -31.51 -0.83 -15.48
CA ALA A 20 -30.55 -0.91 -16.55
C ALA A 20 -29.16 -1.05 -15.90
N SER A 21 -28.74 -2.30 -15.67
CA SER A 21 -27.35 -2.63 -15.42
C SER A 21 -26.59 -2.25 -16.69
N VAL A 22 -25.92 -1.11 -16.66
CA VAL A 22 -24.81 -0.86 -17.58
C VAL A 22 -23.73 -1.83 -17.15
N ALA A 23 -23.78 -3.04 -17.70
CA ALA A 23 -22.64 -3.94 -17.68
C ALA A 23 -21.54 -3.22 -18.47
N ALA A 24 -20.64 -2.54 -17.76
CA ALA A 24 -19.39 -2.09 -18.34
C ALA A 24 -18.75 -3.32 -18.98
N GLU A 25 -18.45 -3.26 -20.27
CA GLU A 25 -17.72 -4.34 -20.92
C GLU A 25 -16.42 -4.57 -20.15
N PRO A 26 -16.11 -5.83 -19.78
CA PRO A 26 -14.85 -6.13 -19.11
C PRO A 26 -13.70 -5.65 -20.00
N ALA A 27 -12.71 -5.01 -19.38
CA ALA A 27 -11.49 -4.60 -20.07
C ALA A 27 -10.93 -5.79 -20.88
N PRO A 28 -10.46 -5.55 -22.12
CA PRO A 28 -9.90 -6.61 -22.94
C PRO A 28 -8.75 -7.29 -22.18
N LEU A 29 -8.58 -8.59 -22.44
CA LEU A 29 -7.51 -9.36 -21.82
C LEU A 29 -6.17 -8.67 -22.07
N PRO A 30 -5.30 -8.57 -21.05
CA PRO A 30 -3.91 -8.27 -21.35
C PRO A 30 -3.45 -9.31 -22.39
N PRO A 31 -2.66 -8.89 -23.39
CA PRO A 31 -2.20 -9.82 -24.41
C PRO A 31 -1.54 -11.02 -23.72
N PRO A 32 -1.75 -12.25 -24.23
CA PRO A 32 -1.08 -13.42 -23.70
C PRO A 32 0.44 -13.17 -23.69
N PHE A 33 1.11 -13.79 -22.73
CA PHE A 33 2.55 -13.70 -22.55
C PHE A 33 3.30 -14.21 -23.80
N GLU A 34 3.48 -13.35 -24.80
CA GLU A 34 4.21 -13.64 -26.03
C GLU A 34 5.70 -13.31 -25.83
N GLY A 35 6.57 -14.31 -26.04
CA GLY A 35 8.03 -14.15 -26.05
C GLY A 35 8.80 -14.76 -24.87
N TYR A 36 8.12 -15.20 -23.82
CA TYR A 36 8.74 -15.79 -22.63
C TYR A 36 8.03 -17.10 -22.21
N TYR A 37 8.65 -17.87 -21.30
CA TYR A 37 8.27 -19.22 -20.84
C TYR A 37 6.76 -19.51 -20.81
N GLN A 38 6.35 -20.65 -21.35
CA GLN A 38 4.95 -21.10 -21.35
C GLN A 38 4.70 -22.10 -20.22
N PRO A 39 3.56 -22.02 -19.50
CA PRO A 39 3.27 -22.90 -18.37
C PRO A 39 3.19 -24.36 -18.82
N GLN A 40 3.77 -25.27 -18.02
CA GLN A 40 3.89 -26.68 -18.34
C GLN A 40 3.16 -27.57 -17.32
N GLY A 41 2.45 -28.57 -17.86
CA GLY A 41 1.71 -29.52 -17.03
C GLY A 41 0.45 -28.94 -16.42
N VAL A 42 -0.42 -29.82 -15.94
CA VAL A 42 -1.79 -29.45 -15.52
C VAL A 42 -1.82 -28.46 -14.35
N ASP A 43 -0.87 -28.57 -13.43
CA ASP A 43 -0.83 -27.73 -12.23
C ASP A 43 -0.46 -26.28 -12.54
N GLU A 44 0.61 -26.09 -13.32
CA GLU A 44 1.08 -24.74 -13.66
C GLU A 44 0.09 -24.04 -14.59
N ILE A 45 -0.46 -24.77 -15.58
CA ILE A 45 -1.50 -24.23 -16.47
C ILE A 45 -2.74 -23.83 -15.67
N GLY A 46 -3.15 -24.63 -14.68
CA GLY A 46 -4.28 -24.32 -13.82
C GLY A 46 -4.04 -23.05 -12.99
N LEU A 47 -2.88 -22.96 -12.34
CA LEU A 47 -2.49 -21.77 -11.56
C LEU A 47 -2.44 -20.49 -12.40
N TRP A 48 -1.86 -20.57 -13.59
CA TRP A 48 -1.78 -19.41 -14.49
C TRP A 48 -3.17 -18.92 -14.90
N ARG A 49 -4.11 -19.83 -15.17
CA ARG A 49 -5.50 -19.44 -15.48
C ARG A 49 -6.17 -18.71 -14.32
N GLU A 50 -5.94 -19.16 -13.09
CA GLU A 50 -6.44 -18.47 -11.90
C GLU A 50 -5.80 -17.09 -11.73
N ASP A 51 -4.48 -17.00 -11.90
CA ASP A 51 -3.77 -15.72 -11.84
C ASP A 51 -4.25 -14.75 -12.93
N ASP A 52 -4.51 -15.23 -14.15
CA ASP A 52 -5.06 -14.43 -15.25
C ASP A 52 -6.48 -13.93 -14.93
N GLU A 53 -7.32 -14.75 -14.29
CA GLU A 53 -8.66 -14.31 -13.87
C GLU A 53 -8.58 -13.30 -12.72
N SER A 54 -7.69 -13.53 -11.75
CA SER A 54 -7.43 -12.57 -10.68
C SER A 54 -6.91 -11.23 -11.22
N GLU A 55 -5.97 -11.26 -12.17
CA GLU A 55 -5.43 -10.07 -12.82
C GLU A 55 -6.53 -9.26 -13.52
N ARG A 56 -7.47 -9.91 -14.21
CA ARG A 56 -8.64 -9.21 -14.81
C ARG A 56 -9.48 -8.47 -13.76
N ARG A 57 -9.77 -9.12 -12.63
CA ARG A 57 -10.53 -8.51 -11.53
C ARG A 57 -9.74 -7.38 -10.87
N LEU A 58 -8.43 -7.58 -10.71
CA LEU A 58 -7.50 -6.59 -10.17
C LEU A 58 -7.49 -5.33 -11.04
N ALA A 59 -7.32 -5.47 -12.36
CA ALA A 59 -7.27 -4.35 -13.29
C ALA A 59 -8.52 -3.46 -13.24
N ALA A 60 -9.68 -4.04 -12.90
CA ALA A 60 -10.94 -3.32 -12.72
C ALA A 60 -11.19 -2.83 -11.28
N SER A 61 -10.28 -3.11 -10.34
CA SER A 61 -10.46 -2.79 -8.92
C SER A 61 -10.27 -1.30 -8.64
N PRO A 62 -11.12 -0.69 -7.79
CA PRO A 62 -10.92 0.69 -7.33
C PRO A 62 -9.69 0.85 -6.42
N LEU A 63 -9.09 -0.25 -5.97
CA LEU A 63 -7.84 -0.23 -5.20
C LEU A 63 -6.61 -0.01 -6.09
N VAL A 64 -6.72 -0.19 -7.41
CA VAL A 64 -5.61 0.08 -8.33
C VAL A 64 -5.49 1.58 -8.56
N ILE A 65 -4.29 2.11 -8.34
CA ILE A 65 -3.93 3.47 -8.71
C ILE A 65 -3.74 3.51 -10.23
N GLN A 66 -4.70 4.12 -10.93
CA GLN A 66 -4.70 4.28 -12.39
C GLN A 66 -3.78 5.45 -12.81
N ASP A 67 -2.49 5.28 -12.57
CA ASP A 67 -1.43 6.23 -12.95
C ASP A 67 -0.35 5.48 -13.75
N GLU A 68 -0.40 5.65 -15.07
CA GLU A 68 0.54 5.04 -16.01
C GLU A 68 1.97 5.57 -15.81
N LYS A 69 2.13 6.84 -15.39
CA LYS A 69 3.45 7.41 -15.12
C LYS A 69 4.08 6.74 -13.91
N LEU A 70 3.32 6.56 -12.83
CA LEU A 70 3.80 5.88 -11.63
C LEU A 70 4.12 4.40 -11.93
N SER A 71 3.22 3.70 -12.60
CA SER A 71 3.39 2.28 -12.91
C SER A 71 4.56 2.04 -13.87
N GLY A 72 4.73 2.91 -14.87
CA GLY A 72 5.88 2.92 -15.78
C GLY A 72 7.19 3.21 -15.05
N TYR A 73 7.21 4.16 -14.12
CA TYR A 73 8.38 4.44 -13.29
C TYR A 73 8.80 3.22 -12.44
N LEU A 74 7.86 2.56 -11.77
CA LEU A 74 8.19 1.34 -11.01
C LEU A 74 8.73 0.22 -11.91
N LYS A 75 8.22 0.13 -13.14
CA LYS A 75 8.70 -0.82 -14.15
C LYS A 75 10.14 -0.52 -14.53
N GLU A 76 10.50 0.75 -14.75
CA GLU A 76 11.89 1.15 -14.99
C GLU A 76 12.82 0.78 -13.84
N VAL A 77 12.38 0.99 -12.59
CA VAL A 77 13.18 0.61 -11.40
C VAL A 77 13.40 -0.90 -11.37
N LEU A 78 12.37 -1.71 -11.63
CA LEU A 78 12.52 -3.15 -11.75
C LEU A 78 13.50 -3.52 -12.88
N CYS A 79 13.39 -2.91 -14.07
CA CYS A 79 14.30 -3.16 -15.19
C CYS A 79 15.75 -2.80 -14.87
N ARG A 80 16.00 -1.69 -14.18
CA ARG A 80 17.35 -1.34 -13.68
C ARG A 80 17.88 -2.41 -12.74
N ALA A 81 17.04 -3.03 -11.92
CA ALA A 81 17.43 -4.08 -11.00
C ALA A 81 17.75 -5.40 -11.73
N VAL A 82 16.79 -5.97 -12.46
CA VAL A 82 16.85 -7.35 -12.97
C VAL A 82 17.35 -7.46 -14.42
N GLY A 83 17.42 -6.34 -15.14
CA GLY A 83 17.76 -6.27 -16.56
C GLY A 83 16.54 -6.25 -17.48
N ASP A 84 16.67 -5.58 -18.63
CA ASP A 84 15.58 -5.41 -19.61
C ASP A 84 15.10 -6.74 -20.19
N ASP A 85 16.02 -7.70 -20.35
CA ASP A 85 15.76 -9.06 -20.82
C ASP A 85 14.79 -9.81 -19.91
N ARG A 86 14.88 -9.58 -18.59
CA ARG A 86 14.04 -10.24 -17.58
C ARG A 86 12.79 -9.43 -17.26
N CYS A 87 12.93 -8.12 -17.10
CA CYS A 87 11.86 -7.31 -16.54
C CYS A 87 10.63 -7.30 -17.43
N GLY A 88 10.76 -7.48 -18.74
CA GLY A 88 9.66 -7.55 -19.71
C GLY A 88 8.51 -8.48 -19.30
N THR A 89 8.82 -9.50 -18.50
CA THR A 89 7.85 -10.47 -17.98
C THR A 89 6.87 -9.92 -16.94
N ALA A 90 7.22 -8.83 -16.26
CA ALA A 90 6.41 -8.28 -15.17
C ALA A 90 5.33 -7.30 -15.65
N ARG A 91 4.11 -7.41 -15.13
CA ARG A 91 3.04 -6.41 -15.30
C ARG A 91 2.75 -5.78 -13.94
N ILE A 92 3.06 -4.51 -13.78
CA ILE A 92 3.03 -3.83 -12.47
C ILE A 92 1.68 -3.16 -12.25
N TYR A 93 1.08 -3.44 -11.10
CA TYR A 93 -0.11 -2.81 -10.57
C TYR A 93 0.21 -2.14 -9.24
N VAL A 94 -0.08 -0.86 -9.12
CA VAL A 94 0.08 -0.12 -7.87
C VAL A 94 -1.21 -0.16 -7.08
N MET A 95 -1.16 -0.69 -5.88
CA MET A 95 -2.30 -0.86 -5.00
C MET A 95 -2.32 0.27 -3.96
N ARG A 96 -3.45 0.97 -3.84
CA ARG A 96 -3.70 1.92 -2.75
C ARG A 96 -4.02 1.14 -1.47
N GLU A 97 -2.97 0.65 -0.83
CA GLU A 97 -3.02 -0.18 0.36
C GLU A 97 -1.83 0.23 1.27
N PRO A 98 -2.08 0.82 2.45
CA PRO A 98 -1.04 1.42 3.28
C PRO A 98 -0.13 0.41 4.02
N THR A 99 -0.38 -0.90 3.87
CA THR A 99 0.54 -1.93 4.38
C THR A 99 1.82 -2.06 3.54
N PHE A 100 2.93 -2.37 4.22
CA PHE A 100 4.20 -2.68 3.57
C PHE A 100 4.13 -4.05 2.88
N ASN A 101 4.00 -4.07 1.56
CA ASN A 101 4.01 -5.30 0.78
C ASN A 101 4.31 -5.10 -0.71
N ALA A 102 4.83 -6.14 -1.34
CA ALA A 102 4.78 -6.37 -2.78
C ALA A 102 4.63 -7.88 -3.02
N THR A 103 4.07 -8.28 -4.16
CA THR A 103 3.96 -9.70 -4.52
C THR A 103 4.10 -9.86 -6.03
N MET A 104 4.56 -11.02 -6.49
CA MET A 104 4.54 -11.39 -7.90
C MET A 104 3.86 -12.74 -8.11
N SER A 105 2.79 -12.75 -8.91
CA SER A 105 2.04 -13.94 -9.34
C SER A 105 2.82 -14.75 -10.37
N HIS A 106 2.41 -16.00 -10.58
CA HIS A 106 3.08 -16.95 -11.47
C HIS A 106 3.01 -16.56 -12.95
N ASN A 107 2.01 -15.78 -13.34
CA ASN A 107 1.84 -15.27 -14.69
C ASN A 107 2.62 -13.95 -14.96
N GLY A 108 3.36 -13.44 -13.97
CA GLY A 108 4.12 -12.20 -14.07
C GLY A 108 3.40 -10.94 -13.54
N THR A 109 2.20 -11.06 -12.99
CA THR A 109 1.50 -9.92 -12.36
C THR A 109 2.20 -9.52 -11.06
N MET A 110 2.78 -8.33 -11.01
CA MET A 110 3.41 -7.77 -9.82
C MET A 110 2.49 -6.72 -9.19
N ARG A 111 2.18 -6.88 -7.90
CA ARG A 111 1.40 -5.91 -7.10
C ARG A 111 2.35 -5.17 -6.17
N VAL A 112 2.33 -3.85 -6.18
CA VAL A 112 3.16 -3.00 -5.32
C VAL A 112 2.26 -2.11 -4.48
N PHE A 113 2.35 -2.21 -3.15
CA PHE A 113 1.43 -1.50 -2.26
C PHE A 113 1.96 -0.09 -1.94
N SER A 114 1.06 0.88 -1.83
CA SER A 114 1.42 2.26 -1.50
C SER A 114 2.14 2.37 -0.15
N GLY A 115 1.82 1.49 0.80
CA GLY A 115 2.54 1.38 2.07
C GLY A 115 4.01 0.98 1.91
N LEU A 116 4.35 0.19 0.89
CA LEU A 116 5.75 -0.08 0.54
C LEU A 116 6.41 1.18 -0.02
N LEU A 117 5.75 1.84 -0.97
CA LEU A 117 6.30 3.05 -1.61
C LEU A 117 6.55 4.17 -0.59
N LEU A 118 5.67 4.33 0.40
CA LEU A 118 5.84 5.32 1.45
C LEU A 118 7.10 5.10 2.32
N ARG A 119 7.57 3.86 2.43
CA ARG A 119 8.68 3.47 3.32
C ARG A 119 10.05 3.47 2.63
N MET A 120 10.10 3.36 1.30
CA MET A 120 11.39 3.42 0.59
C MET A 120 11.90 4.86 0.52
N ARG A 121 13.21 5.02 0.56
CA ARG A 121 13.88 6.33 0.44
C ARG A 121 14.37 6.65 -0.96
N ASN A 122 14.51 5.65 -1.81
CA ASN A 122 15.19 5.76 -3.09
C ASN A 122 14.91 4.55 -3.99
N GLU A 123 15.33 4.64 -5.26
CA GLU A 123 15.18 3.57 -6.24
C GLU A 123 15.90 2.28 -5.85
N ALA A 124 17.09 2.35 -5.24
CA ALA A 124 17.86 1.17 -4.87
C ALA A 124 17.16 0.35 -3.78
N GLU A 125 16.50 0.99 -2.82
CA GLU A 125 15.68 0.32 -1.80
C GLU A 125 14.44 -0.33 -2.42
N LEU A 126 13.73 0.40 -3.29
CA LEU A 126 12.59 -0.15 -4.03
C LEU A 126 13.02 -1.36 -4.88
N ALA A 127 14.12 -1.21 -5.64
CA ALA A 127 14.69 -2.26 -6.48
C ALA A 127 15.10 -3.51 -5.68
N ALA A 128 15.55 -3.35 -4.43
CA ALA A 128 15.85 -4.47 -3.55
C ALA A 128 14.60 -5.33 -3.29
N VAL A 129 13.47 -4.69 -2.99
CA VAL A 129 12.22 -5.41 -2.71
C VAL A 129 11.61 -5.97 -3.99
N LEU A 130 11.55 -5.19 -5.08
CA LEU A 130 11.03 -5.68 -6.36
C LEU A 130 11.88 -6.83 -6.93
N GLY A 131 13.21 -6.75 -6.77
CA GLY A 131 14.14 -7.82 -7.16
C GLY A 131 13.99 -9.09 -6.33
N HIS A 132 13.67 -8.96 -5.03
CA HIS A 132 13.32 -10.10 -4.16
C HIS A 132 12.03 -10.79 -4.64
N GLU A 133 10.97 -10.03 -4.90
CA GLU A 133 9.71 -10.57 -5.47
C GLU A 133 9.94 -11.25 -6.82
N PHE A 134 10.76 -10.63 -7.68
CA PHE A 134 11.15 -11.21 -8.95
C PHE A 134 11.93 -12.52 -8.77
N GLY A 135 12.77 -12.62 -7.73
CA GLY A 135 13.46 -13.86 -7.36
C GLY A 135 12.49 -15.00 -7.01
N HIS A 136 11.42 -14.71 -6.28
CA HIS A 136 10.36 -15.71 -6.02
C HIS A 136 9.67 -16.19 -7.30
N PHE A 137 9.40 -15.27 -8.22
CA PHE A 137 8.83 -15.57 -9.53
C PHE A 137 9.77 -16.42 -10.38
N GLU A 138 11.04 -16.02 -10.52
CA GLU A 138 12.02 -16.72 -11.36
C GLU A 138 12.34 -18.12 -10.84
N SER A 139 12.48 -18.30 -9.52
CA SER A 139 12.68 -19.62 -8.87
C SER A 139 11.39 -20.44 -8.74
N ARG A 140 10.25 -19.94 -9.23
CA ARG A 140 8.95 -20.64 -9.23
C ARG A 140 8.52 -21.12 -7.83
N HIS A 141 8.83 -20.35 -6.80
CA HIS A 141 8.56 -20.71 -5.40
C HIS A 141 7.06 -20.93 -5.14
N GLY A 142 6.20 -20.10 -5.73
CA GLY A 142 4.74 -20.25 -5.63
C GLY A 142 4.23 -21.58 -6.19
N LEU A 143 4.72 -21.96 -7.38
CA LEU A 143 4.35 -23.22 -8.02
C LEU A 143 4.84 -24.42 -7.21
N ASN A 144 6.07 -24.37 -6.71
CA ASN A 144 6.64 -25.45 -5.91
C ASN A 144 5.85 -25.65 -4.61
N ARG A 145 5.45 -24.55 -3.95
CA ARG A 145 4.58 -24.58 -2.78
C ARG A 145 3.20 -25.14 -3.10
N PHE A 146 2.59 -24.71 -4.20
CA PHE A 146 1.30 -25.26 -4.64
C PHE A 146 1.39 -26.77 -4.87
N LYS A 147 2.41 -27.24 -5.59
CA LYS A 147 2.65 -28.68 -5.82
C LYS A 147 2.88 -29.44 -4.50
N ALA A 148 3.60 -28.86 -3.56
CA ALA A 148 3.84 -29.46 -2.25
C ALA A 148 2.54 -29.55 -1.42
N ALA A 149 1.72 -28.49 -1.40
CA ALA A 149 0.40 -28.52 -0.78
C ALA A 149 -0.51 -29.55 -1.46
N ARG A 150 -0.40 -29.65 -2.80
CA ARG A 150 -1.16 -30.59 -3.62
C ARG A 150 -0.84 -32.05 -3.32
N ASN A 151 0.44 -32.35 -3.19
CA ASN A 151 0.93 -33.71 -2.94
C ASN A 151 0.91 -34.08 -1.45
N GLY A 152 0.64 -33.13 -0.56
CA GLY A 152 0.48 -33.36 0.87
C GLY A 152 -0.86 -34.01 1.22
N THR A 153 -0.88 -34.83 2.27
CA THR A 153 -2.12 -35.44 2.83
C THR A 153 -2.97 -34.48 3.65
N ASP A 154 -2.60 -33.19 3.71
CA ASP A 154 -3.30 -32.18 4.49
C ASP A 154 -4.52 -31.64 3.73
N LEU A 155 -5.62 -32.39 3.81
CA LEU A 155 -6.91 -32.08 3.19
C LEU A 155 -7.41 -30.66 3.57
N LEU A 156 -6.98 -30.11 4.72
CA LEU A 156 -7.30 -28.75 5.15
C LEU A 156 -6.53 -27.69 4.33
N ALA A 157 -5.25 -27.91 4.04
CA ALA A 157 -4.46 -27.02 3.19
C ALA A 157 -5.03 -26.95 1.77
N TRP A 158 -5.45 -28.10 1.24
CA TRP A 158 -6.20 -28.19 -0.02
C TRP A 158 -7.57 -27.51 0.04
N GLY A 159 -8.31 -27.69 1.14
CA GLY A 159 -9.63 -27.07 1.34
C GLY A 159 -9.55 -25.54 1.40
N VAL A 160 -8.53 -24.99 2.07
CA VAL A 160 -8.27 -23.54 2.09
C VAL A 160 -7.87 -23.01 0.72
N LEU A 161 -7.00 -23.72 0.01
CA LEU A 161 -6.58 -23.38 -1.35
C LEU A 161 -7.79 -23.36 -2.31
N LEU A 162 -8.60 -24.41 -2.32
CA LEU A 162 -9.81 -24.49 -3.15
C LEU A 162 -10.88 -23.46 -2.73
N ALA A 163 -11.03 -23.19 -1.43
CA ALA A 163 -11.94 -22.15 -0.94
C ALA A 163 -11.47 -20.75 -1.35
N SER A 164 -10.15 -20.51 -1.38
CA SER A 164 -9.56 -19.25 -1.83
C SER A 164 -9.69 -18.99 -3.33
N MET A 165 -9.93 -20.07 -4.11
CA MET A 165 -10.21 -20.04 -5.55
C MET A 165 -11.72 -20.12 -5.86
N SER A 166 -12.59 -20.21 -4.84
CA SER A 166 -14.04 -20.36 -5.03
C SER A 166 -14.74 -19.00 -5.19
N PRO A 167 -15.53 -18.76 -6.25
CA PRO A 167 -16.32 -17.53 -6.42
C PRO A 167 -17.42 -17.36 -5.35
N SER A 168 -17.77 -18.43 -4.63
CA SER A 168 -18.93 -18.50 -3.73
C SER A 168 -18.58 -18.47 -2.23
N TYR A 169 -17.31 -18.24 -1.87
CA TYR A 169 -16.93 -18.00 -0.48
C TYR A 169 -17.38 -16.60 -0.06
N ASP A 170 -18.58 -16.52 0.53
CA ASP A 170 -19.30 -15.32 0.97
C ASP A 170 -18.51 -14.00 0.92
N ALA A 171 -18.59 -13.36 -0.25
CA ALA A 171 -18.04 -12.06 -0.62
C ALA A 171 -18.70 -10.87 0.13
N ARG A 172 -19.22 -11.11 1.35
CA ARG A 172 -19.74 -10.09 2.28
C ARG A 172 -18.68 -9.52 3.22
N ARG A 173 -17.47 -10.06 3.22
CA ARG A 173 -16.31 -9.35 3.74
C ARG A 173 -15.68 -8.56 2.59
N THR A 174 -15.60 -7.24 2.76
CA THR A 174 -15.01 -6.28 1.83
C THR A 174 -13.78 -6.88 1.14
N TYR A 175 -13.71 -6.77 -0.19
CA TYR A 175 -12.64 -7.28 -1.07
C TYR A 175 -11.22 -7.05 -0.50
N GLU A 176 -11.04 -5.92 0.21
CA GLU A 176 -9.90 -5.50 1.04
C GLU A 176 -9.38 -6.59 2.02
N SER A 177 -10.28 -7.34 2.66
CA SER A 177 -9.91 -8.40 3.61
C SER A 177 -9.65 -9.77 2.96
N LEU A 178 -10.21 -10.02 1.77
CA LEU A 178 -10.06 -11.29 1.06
C LEU A 178 -8.70 -11.33 0.35
N GLU A 179 -8.30 -10.25 -0.31
CA GLU A 179 -7.00 -10.15 -0.99
C GLU A 179 -5.84 -10.30 0.01
N ILE A 180 -5.88 -9.55 1.12
CA ILE A 180 -4.83 -9.60 2.15
C ILE A 180 -4.76 -10.96 2.86
N SER A 181 -5.89 -11.64 3.09
CA SER A 181 -5.92 -12.92 3.83
C SER A 181 -5.63 -14.16 2.95
N VAL A 182 -6.05 -14.15 1.69
CA VAL A 182 -5.77 -15.22 0.72
C VAL A 182 -4.33 -15.11 0.23
N TYR A 183 -3.91 -13.95 -0.26
CA TYR A 183 -2.54 -13.76 -0.76
C TYR A 183 -1.50 -13.74 0.35
N GLY A 184 -1.84 -13.18 1.53
CA GLY A 184 -0.97 -13.20 2.70
C GLY A 184 -0.70 -14.61 3.27
N ASN A 185 -1.46 -15.65 2.87
CA ASN A 185 -1.19 -17.05 3.23
C ASN A 185 -0.58 -17.85 2.06
N LEU A 186 -0.94 -17.55 0.82
CA LEU A 186 -0.38 -18.19 -0.38
C LEU A 186 1.10 -17.81 -0.60
N TYR A 187 1.46 -16.55 -0.33
CA TYR A 187 2.83 -16.03 -0.50
C TYR A 187 3.71 -16.10 0.74
N ARG A 188 3.39 -16.96 1.72
CA ARG A 188 4.30 -17.22 2.85
C ARG A 188 5.31 -18.28 2.51
N TYR A 189 6.55 -17.95 2.16
CA TYR A 189 7.51 -19.00 1.81
C TYR A 189 8.26 -19.57 3.02
N GLY A 190 8.86 -20.75 2.81
CA GLY A 190 9.76 -21.34 3.80
C GLY A 190 11.10 -20.61 3.81
N ARG A 191 11.86 -20.70 4.92
CA ARG A 191 13.14 -19.98 5.10
C ARG A 191 14.13 -20.15 3.95
N ASP A 192 14.17 -21.32 3.31
CA ASP A 192 15.11 -21.59 2.21
C ASP A 192 14.73 -20.81 0.94
N HIS A 193 13.45 -20.77 0.58
CA HIS A 193 12.95 -19.95 -0.53
C HIS A 193 13.17 -18.46 -0.29
N GLU A 194 12.99 -18.02 0.95
CA GLU A 194 13.23 -16.63 1.34
C GLU A 194 14.69 -16.24 1.22
N ARG A 195 15.60 -17.12 1.67
CA ARG A 195 17.03 -16.91 1.52
C ARG A 195 17.45 -16.92 0.06
N GLU A 196 16.89 -17.82 -0.75
CA GLU A 196 17.17 -17.88 -2.18
C GLU A 196 16.72 -16.60 -2.89
N ALA A 197 15.50 -16.12 -2.62
CA ALA A 197 14.98 -14.87 -3.17
C ALA A 197 15.79 -13.64 -2.73
N ASP A 198 16.20 -13.58 -1.45
CA ASP A 198 17.11 -12.54 -0.95
C ASP A 198 18.47 -12.55 -1.69
N LEU A 199 19.05 -13.72 -1.91
CA LEU A 199 20.34 -13.86 -2.62
C LEU A 199 20.22 -13.51 -4.11
N LEU A 200 19.13 -13.88 -4.77
CA LEU A 200 18.85 -13.50 -6.15
C LEU A 200 18.61 -11.99 -6.27
N GLY A 201 17.74 -11.44 -5.42
CA GLY A 201 17.45 -10.01 -5.30
C GLY A 201 18.72 -9.17 -5.11
N LEU A 202 19.56 -9.56 -4.16
CA LEU A 202 20.85 -8.91 -3.93
C LEU A 202 21.81 -9.13 -5.10
N GLY A 203 21.80 -10.30 -5.72
CA GLY A 203 22.60 -10.60 -6.91
C GLY A 203 22.26 -9.69 -8.09
N TYR A 204 20.97 -9.38 -8.29
CA TYR A 204 20.52 -8.39 -9.27
C TYR A 204 21.11 -7.01 -8.99
N LEU A 205 20.95 -6.51 -7.76
CA LEU A 205 21.52 -5.23 -7.36
C LEU A 205 23.05 -5.17 -7.45
N ASN A 206 23.74 -6.24 -7.06
CA ASN A 206 25.20 -6.32 -7.15
C ASN A 206 25.69 -6.17 -8.61
N ARG A 207 24.89 -6.59 -9.59
CA ARG A 207 25.20 -6.46 -11.03
C ARG A 207 24.62 -5.20 -11.67
N SER A 208 23.70 -4.50 -11.02
CA SER A 208 23.07 -3.30 -11.57
C SER A 208 23.87 -2.03 -11.26
N THR A 209 23.38 -0.92 -11.80
CA THR A 209 23.92 0.42 -11.53
C THR A 209 23.45 0.99 -10.19
N LEU A 210 22.57 0.30 -9.46
CA LEU A 210 22.03 0.75 -8.16
C LEU A 210 22.91 0.26 -7.01
N ALA A 211 22.88 0.99 -5.88
CA ALA A 211 23.66 0.63 -4.69
C ALA A 211 23.08 -0.62 -3.98
N PRO A 212 23.82 -1.75 -3.92
CA PRO A 212 23.32 -2.97 -3.28
C PRO A 212 23.17 -2.88 -1.75
N GLN A 213 23.82 -1.91 -1.11
CA GLN A 213 23.71 -1.62 0.32
C GLN A 213 22.27 -1.28 0.72
N ALA A 214 21.49 -0.73 -0.22
CA ALA A 214 20.08 -0.41 -0.02
C ALA A 214 19.24 -1.62 0.43
N ALA A 215 19.62 -2.84 0.02
CA ALA A 215 18.93 -4.06 0.45
C ALA A 215 18.93 -4.25 1.97
N SER A 216 20.02 -3.89 2.66
CA SER A 216 20.07 -3.90 4.13
C SER A 216 19.29 -2.73 4.74
N ASN A 217 19.37 -1.55 4.11
CA ASN A 217 18.73 -0.33 4.62
C ASN A 217 17.21 -0.48 4.74
N VAL A 218 16.55 -1.17 3.80
CA VAL A 218 15.11 -1.48 3.87
C VAL A 218 14.76 -2.10 5.22
N TRP A 219 15.50 -3.12 5.63
CA TRP A 219 15.24 -3.87 6.87
C TRP A 219 15.57 -3.06 8.12
N GLN A 220 16.63 -2.26 8.07
CA GLN A 220 16.98 -1.36 9.17
C GLN A 220 15.88 -0.31 9.41
N ASN A 221 15.36 0.28 8.34
CA ASN A 221 14.27 1.27 8.41
C ASN A 221 12.98 0.64 8.95
N LEU A 222 12.61 -0.55 8.46
CA LEU A 222 11.44 -1.27 8.98
C LEU A 222 11.58 -1.64 10.46
N MET A 223 12.76 -2.06 10.90
CA MET A 223 13.00 -2.32 12.32
C MET A 223 12.80 -1.07 13.19
N GLY A 224 13.35 0.06 12.76
CA GLY A 224 13.17 1.33 13.46
C GLY A 224 11.70 1.75 13.55
N GLU A 225 10.92 1.54 12.50
CA GLU A 225 9.48 1.79 12.50
C GLU A 225 8.77 0.90 13.53
N MET A 226 9.04 -0.40 13.53
CA MET A 226 8.42 -1.35 14.45
C MET A 226 8.79 -1.07 15.91
N GLU A 227 10.02 -0.65 16.16
CA GLU A 227 10.47 -0.18 17.47
C GLU A 227 9.72 1.08 17.91
N ALA A 228 9.59 2.07 17.02
CA ALA A 228 8.84 3.30 17.30
C ALA A 228 7.36 3.00 17.63
N SER A 229 6.70 2.14 16.86
CA SER A 229 5.33 1.67 17.14
C SER A 229 5.23 0.96 18.49
N ALA A 230 6.22 0.12 18.82
CA ALA A 230 6.24 -0.60 20.10
C ALA A 230 6.39 0.36 21.28
N VAL A 231 7.30 1.32 21.19
CA VAL A 231 7.53 2.35 22.21
C VAL A 231 6.26 3.18 22.41
N ALA A 232 5.63 3.66 21.33
CA ALA A 232 4.41 4.46 21.42
C ALA A 232 3.23 3.69 22.06
N ARG A 233 3.19 2.36 21.91
CA ARG A 233 2.17 1.48 22.51
C ARG A 233 2.54 1.00 23.92
N GLY A 234 3.68 1.40 24.47
CA GLY A 234 4.16 0.93 25.77
C GLY A 234 4.53 -0.56 25.80
N LEU A 235 4.86 -1.14 24.65
CA LEU A 235 5.28 -2.54 24.56
C LEU A 235 6.75 -2.67 24.94
N LYS A 236 7.09 -3.73 25.70
CA LYS A 236 8.47 -4.00 26.12
C LYS A 236 9.40 -4.37 24.95
N LYS A 237 8.85 -4.96 23.89
CA LYS A 237 9.57 -5.38 22.69
C LYS A 237 8.68 -5.21 21.45
N PRO A 238 9.25 -4.85 20.29
CA PRO A 238 8.53 -4.89 19.02
C PRO A 238 8.13 -6.32 18.64
N LYS A 239 7.02 -6.43 17.92
CA LYS A 239 6.55 -7.70 17.35
C LYS A 239 7.01 -7.79 15.91
N PHE A 240 8.27 -8.18 15.68
CA PHE A 240 8.87 -8.24 14.35
C PHE A 240 8.14 -9.17 13.35
N ASN A 241 7.24 -10.04 13.81
CA ASN A 241 6.43 -10.93 12.99
C ASN A 241 5.03 -10.38 12.62
N ALA A 242 4.73 -9.12 12.94
CA ALA A 242 3.40 -8.52 12.72
C ALA A 242 3.18 -8.00 11.29
N ILE A 243 4.23 -7.80 10.49
CA ILE A 243 4.12 -7.40 9.07
C ILE A 243 3.98 -8.69 8.26
N ALA A 244 3.04 -8.77 7.31
CA ALA A 244 2.84 -10.00 6.52
C ALA A 244 4.12 -10.42 5.76
N PHE A 245 4.86 -9.43 5.23
CA PHE A 245 6.20 -9.55 4.65
C PHE A 245 7.33 -9.79 5.68
N THR A 246 7.05 -9.90 6.97
CA THR A 246 8.03 -10.36 7.99
C THR A 246 7.56 -11.62 8.71
N ALA A 247 6.28 -11.97 8.60
CA ALA A 247 5.70 -13.17 9.18
C ALA A 247 6.24 -14.47 8.54
N SER A 248 6.76 -14.38 7.31
CA SER A 248 7.33 -15.50 6.54
C SER A 248 8.86 -15.55 6.58
N HIS A 249 9.53 -14.55 7.16
CA HIS A 249 10.97 -14.32 7.01
C HIS A 249 11.72 -14.35 8.37
N PRO A 250 13.02 -14.66 8.41
CA PRO A 250 13.81 -14.62 9.64
C PRO A 250 13.78 -13.22 10.29
N PRO A 251 14.06 -13.11 11.60
CA PRO A 251 14.06 -11.83 12.29
C PRO A 251 14.91 -10.82 11.52
N THR A 252 14.29 -9.67 11.26
CA THR A 252 14.76 -8.57 10.40
C THR A 252 16.22 -8.16 10.62
N SER A 253 16.79 -8.42 11.81
CA SER A 253 18.20 -8.14 12.13
C SER A 253 19.20 -9.10 11.48
N GLU A 254 18.94 -10.41 11.47
CA GLU A 254 19.82 -11.39 10.81
C GLU A 254 19.85 -11.12 9.31
N ARG A 255 18.67 -10.85 8.74
CA ARG A 255 18.50 -10.48 7.34
C ARG A 255 19.28 -9.23 6.96
N ALA A 256 19.08 -8.13 7.69
CA ALA A 256 19.81 -6.89 7.45
C ALA A 256 21.33 -7.12 7.52
N THR A 257 21.79 -7.93 8.48
CA THR A 257 23.21 -8.22 8.70
C THR A 257 23.84 -8.96 7.53
N TYR A 258 23.24 -10.07 7.09
CA TYR A 258 23.85 -10.85 6.02
C TYR A 258 23.73 -10.15 4.66
N LEU A 259 22.65 -9.41 4.40
CA LEU A 259 22.52 -8.61 3.17
C LEU A 259 23.58 -7.52 3.11
N ALA A 260 23.87 -6.85 4.23
CA ALA A 260 24.97 -5.90 4.31
C ALA A 260 26.34 -6.58 4.05
N ALA A 261 26.56 -7.79 4.56
CA ALA A 261 27.81 -8.51 4.39
C ALA A 261 28.02 -9.03 2.96
N LEU A 262 26.94 -9.35 2.24
CA LEU A 262 26.99 -9.86 0.87
C LEU A 262 26.84 -8.77 -0.21
N ALA A 263 26.49 -7.55 0.18
CA ALA A 263 26.44 -6.42 -0.73
C ALA A 263 27.84 -6.11 -1.25
N ALA A 264 27.97 -5.99 -2.57
CA ALA A 264 29.25 -5.72 -3.22
C ALA A 264 29.86 -4.41 -2.68
N PRO A 265 31.04 -4.43 -2.04
CA PRO A 265 31.65 -3.24 -1.43
C PRO A 265 31.90 -2.11 -2.43
N GLU A 266 32.31 -2.46 -3.65
CA GLU A 266 32.49 -1.53 -4.77
C GLU A 266 31.17 -0.88 -5.24
N GLY A 267 30.03 -1.45 -4.84
CA GLY A 267 28.71 -0.90 -5.09
C GLY A 267 28.29 0.23 -4.16
N ALA A 268 29.03 0.49 -3.06
CA ALA A 268 28.63 1.44 -2.03
C ALA A 268 28.46 2.89 -2.51
N GLY A 269 29.22 3.28 -3.55
CA GLY A 269 29.15 4.61 -4.16
C GLY A 269 28.24 4.71 -5.38
N ARG A 270 27.51 3.64 -5.74
CA ARG A 270 26.59 3.65 -6.87
C ARG A 270 25.37 4.52 -6.59
N ASP A 271 24.63 4.83 -7.65
CA ASP A 271 23.44 5.67 -7.56
C ASP A 271 22.36 5.00 -6.71
N TYR A 272 21.76 5.76 -5.79
CA TYR A 272 20.58 5.33 -5.05
C TYR A 272 19.28 5.72 -5.76
N GLY A 273 19.30 6.76 -6.59
CA GLY A 273 18.11 7.30 -7.28
C GLY A 273 17.14 8.02 -6.36
N ALA A 274 17.62 8.68 -5.29
CA ALA A 274 16.76 9.32 -4.29
C ALA A 274 15.89 10.45 -4.86
N GLU A 275 16.48 11.37 -5.64
CA GLU A 275 15.75 12.51 -6.22
C GLU A 275 14.66 12.03 -7.20
N ARG A 276 15.00 11.09 -8.10
CA ARG A 276 14.04 10.50 -9.04
C ARG A 276 12.87 9.83 -8.33
N TYR A 277 13.16 9.14 -7.23
CA TYR A 277 12.15 8.50 -6.39
C TYR A 277 11.21 9.51 -5.72
N GLN A 278 11.77 10.57 -5.16
CA GLN A 278 10.98 11.63 -4.54
C GLN A 278 10.10 12.36 -5.57
N GLU A 279 10.64 12.64 -6.76
CA GLU A 279 9.88 13.27 -7.85
C GLU A 279 8.72 12.39 -8.30
N ALA A 280 8.96 11.09 -8.53
CA ALA A 280 7.96 10.14 -9.00
C ALA A 280 6.79 9.98 -8.01
N LEU A 281 7.05 10.06 -6.71
CA LEU A 281 6.02 9.93 -5.67
C LEU A 281 5.40 11.24 -5.20
N SER A 282 5.93 12.40 -5.61
CA SER A 282 5.55 13.71 -5.08
C SER A 282 4.03 13.97 -5.09
N ALA A 283 3.35 13.61 -6.18
CA ALA A 283 1.90 13.78 -6.32
C ALA A 283 1.07 12.87 -5.41
N TRP A 284 1.60 11.70 -5.05
CA TRP A 284 0.92 10.67 -4.26
C TRP A 284 1.27 10.73 -2.77
N LEU A 285 2.39 11.37 -2.41
CA LEU A 285 2.88 11.43 -1.04
C LEU A 285 1.82 11.92 -0.03
N PRO A 286 1.02 12.99 -0.28
CA PRO A 286 -0.02 13.40 0.65
C PRO A 286 -1.08 12.32 0.91
N VAL A 287 -1.50 11.62 -0.15
CA VAL A 287 -2.50 10.55 -0.07
C VAL A 287 -1.97 9.35 0.73
N PHE A 288 -0.72 8.96 0.49
CA PHE A 288 -0.10 7.83 1.19
C PHE A 288 0.10 8.13 2.69
N LEU A 289 0.51 9.36 3.02
CA LEU A 289 0.61 9.80 4.41
C LEU A 289 -0.74 9.81 5.11
N GLU A 290 -1.81 10.26 4.44
CA GLU A 290 -3.16 10.23 4.98
C GLU A 290 -3.62 8.80 5.29
N ASP A 291 -3.42 7.87 4.34
CA ASP A 291 -3.78 6.46 4.51
C ASP A 291 -2.96 5.81 5.65
N GLN A 292 -1.68 6.16 5.79
CA GLN A 292 -0.83 5.71 6.89
C GLN A 292 -1.30 6.24 8.25
N ILE A 293 -1.68 7.52 8.36
CA ILE A 293 -2.18 8.10 9.62
C ILE A 293 -3.48 7.41 10.05
N LYS A 294 -4.35 7.03 9.10
CA LYS A 294 -5.59 6.29 9.36
C LYS A 294 -5.38 4.89 9.94
N LEU A 295 -4.18 4.31 9.81
CA LEU A 295 -3.84 3.04 10.48
C LEU A 295 -3.77 3.17 12.00
N ASN A 296 -3.83 4.40 12.55
CA ASN A 296 -3.79 4.67 13.99
C ASN A 296 -2.53 4.11 14.67
N ASP A 297 -1.42 4.07 13.93
CA ASP A 297 -0.11 3.68 14.45
C ASP A 297 0.74 4.93 14.67
N PHE A 298 0.59 5.57 15.83
CA PHE A 298 1.22 6.86 16.09
C PHE A 298 2.75 6.81 15.97
N GLY A 299 3.39 5.84 16.63
CA GLY A 299 4.86 5.73 16.65
C GLY A 299 5.44 5.44 15.27
N GLY A 300 4.88 4.48 14.54
CA GLY A 300 5.32 4.16 13.18
C GLY A 300 5.09 5.31 12.21
N SER A 301 3.94 5.98 12.30
CA SER A 301 3.63 7.13 11.42
C SER A 301 4.54 8.32 11.69
N GLU A 302 4.83 8.63 12.96
CA GLU A 302 5.80 9.67 13.33
C GLU A 302 7.21 9.32 12.80
N TYR A 303 7.64 8.07 12.97
CA TYR A 303 8.92 7.59 12.47
C TYR A 303 9.04 7.71 10.95
N ILE A 304 7.99 7.35 10.21
CA ILE A 304 7.95 7.48 8.74
C ILE A 304 8.06 8.96 8.34
N ILE A 305 7.29 9.85 8.96
CA ILE A 305 7.32 11.29 8.66
C ILE A 305 8.71 11.88 8.95
N ASP A 306 9.29 11.57 10.11
CA ASP A 306 10.63 12.06 10.48
C ASP A 306 11.71 11.51 9.53
N ASN A 307 11.59 10.26 9.09
CA ASN A 307 12.49 9.68 8.08
C ASN A 307 12.35 10.37 6.72
N LEU A 308 11.12 10.70 6.29
CA LEU A 308 10.87 11.44 5.07
C LEU A 308 11.45 12.85 5.12
N ALA A 309 11.45 13.47 6.30
CA ALA A 309 11.93 14.83 6.55
C ALA A 309 13.45 14.94 6.78
N LYS A 310 14.21 13.83 6.73
CA LYS A 310 15.68 13.83 6.96
C LYS A 310 16.43 14.82 6.09
N ASP A 311 16.00 14.98 4.84
CA ASP A 311 16.63 15.88 3.86
C ASP A 311 15.99 17.28 3.86
N GLY A 312 15.02 17.52 4.75
CA GLY A 312 14.31 18.78 4.88
C GLY A 312 12.82 18.59 5.07
N TRP A 313 12.22 19.48 5.86
CA TRP A 313 10.78 19.52 6.03
C TRP A 313 10.11 20.25 4.86
N THR A 314 9.07 19.64 4.30
CA THR A 314 8.19 20.26 3.31
C THR A 314 6.87 20.66 3.96
N ALA A 315 6.09 21.53 3.30
CA ALA A 315 4.76 21.90 3.76
C ALA A 315 3.85 20.66 3.96
N GLN A 316 3.94 19.69 3.05
CA GLN A 316 3.17 18.44 3.11
C GLN A 316 3.57 17.56 4.30
N LEU A 317 4.86 17.47 4.63
CA LEU A 317 5.33 16.69 5.78
C LEU A 317 4.93 17.35 7.10
N TRP A 318 5.02 18.68 7.19
CA TRP A 318 4.53 19.41 8.35
C TRP A 318 3.02 19.25 8.53
N HIS A 319 2.25 19.35 7.44
CA HIS A 319 0.82 19.11 7.43
C HIS A 319 0.49 17.69 7.92
N ALA A 320 1.16 16.66 7.38
CA ALA A 320 0.96 15.27 7.81
C ALA A 320 1.29 15.06 9.30
N ARG A 321 2.37 15.68 9.82
CA ARG A 321 2.67 15.65 11.25
C ARG A 321 1.59 16.34 12.07
N GLY A 322 1.08 17.48 11.59
CA GLY A 322 -0.07 18.15 12.19
C GLY A 322 -1.30 17.24 12.29
N GLU A 323 -1.63 16.53 11.21
CA GLU A 323 -2.78 15.62 11.15
C GLU A 323 -2.62 14.42 12.09
N LEU A 324 -1.41 13.87 12.19
CA LEU A 324 -1.08 12.78 13.11
C LEU A 324 -1.37 13.16 14.57
N TYR A 325 -0.87 14.33 15.01
CA TYR A 325 -1.08 14.81 16.38
C TYR A 325 -2.53 15.24 16.62
N ARG A 326 -3.13 15.97 15.67
CA ARG A 326 -4.52 16.43 15.76
C ARG A 326 -5.50 15.26 15.92
N THR A 327 -5.23 14.13 15.24
CA THR A 327 -6.07 12.93 15.30
C THR A 327 -5.95 12.19 16.63
N ARG A 328 -4.75 12.17 17.26
CA ARG A 328 -4.58 11.62 18.61
C ARG A 328 -5.28 12.48 19.68
N GLY A 329 -5.30 13.80 19.49
CA GLY A 329 -6.34 14.68 20.02
C GLY A 329 -6.29 15.04 21.51
N ASN A 330 -5.25 14.66 22.26
CA ASN A 330 -5.08 15.19 23.62
C ASN A 330 -4.63 16.67 23.59
N GLN A 331 -4.78 17.39 24.71
CA GLN A 331 -4.52 18.84 24.74
C GLN A 331 -3.11 19.22 24.29
N ARG A 332 -2.10 18.45 24.70
CA ARG A 332 -0.70 18.69 24.31
C ARG A 332 -0.50 18.46 22.81
N ASP A 333 -1.17 17.46 22.25
CA ASP A 333 -1.08 17.18 20.83
C ASP A 333 -1.72 18.26 19.97
N LEU A 334 -2.84 18.82 20.42
CA LEU A 334 -3.48 19.92 19.71
C LEU A 334 -2.59 21.17 19.68
N VAL A 335 -1.83 21.44 20.75
CA VAL A 335 -0.84 22.52 20.77
C VAL A 335 0.30 22.23 19.78
N ASN A 336 0.84 21.01 19.78
CA ASN A 336 1.87 20.63 18.80
C ASN A 336 1.33 20.69 17.35
N ALA A 337 0.10 20.25 17.12
CA ALA A 337 -0.53 20.30 15.80
C ALA A 337 -0.66 21.74 15.30
N VAL A 338 -1.02 22.70 16.17
CA VAL A 338 -1.04 24.14 15.83
C VAL A 338 0.34 24.61 15.35
N GLU A 339 1.42 24.22 16.02
CA GLU A 339 2.79 24.55 15.60
C GLU A 339 3.12 23.93 14.23
N PHE A 340 2.84 22.64 14.05
CA PHE A 340 3.14 21.93 12.81
C PHE A 340 2.37 22.50 11.61
N TYR A 341 1.08 22.80 11.73
CA TYR A 341 0.36 23.47 10.65
C TYR A 341 0.88 24.88 10.38
N SER A 342 1.29 25.62 11.43
CA SER A 342 1.89 26.95 11.24
C SER A 342 3.19 26.87 10.44
N ASN A 343 4.02 25.84 10.70
CA ASN A 343 5.23 25.58 9.89
C ASN A 343 4.88 25.17 8.46
N ALA A 344 3.81 24.39 8.25
CA ALA A 344 3.35 24.05 6.90
C ALA A 344 2.96 25.30 6.10
N ILE A 345 2.14 26.18 6.69
CA ILE A 345 1.67 27.44 6.08
C ILE A 345 2.82 28.41 5.83
N ALA A 346 3.81 28.46 6.74
CA ALA A 346 4.99 29.29 6.56
C ALA A 346 5.82 28.89 5.32
N LEU A 347 5.78 27.61 4.92
CA LEU A 347 6.42 27.12 3.70
C LEU A 347 5.51 27.25 2.48
N ASP A 348 4.20 27.08 2.65
CA ASP A 348 3.20 27.16 1.59
C ASP A 348 1.83 27.63 2.12
N ASP A 349 1.56 28.93 2.02
CA ASP A 349 0.28 29.55 2.40
C ASP A 349 -0.88 29.18 1.46
N SER A 350 -0.61 28.51 0.34
CA SER A 350 -1.68 28.01 -0.54
C SER A 350 -2.19 26.64 -0.11
N LEU A 351 -1.55 25.99 0.87
CA LEU A 351 -1.93 24.67 1.36
C LEU A 351 -3.21 24.73 2.22
N ALA A 352 -4.36 24.73 1.54
CA ALA A 352 -5.68 24.84 2.15
C ALA A 352 -5.90 23.86 3.33
N ALA A 353 -5.45 22.61 3.19
CA ALA A 353 -5.58 21.59 4.22
C ALA A 353 -4.86 21.96 5.53
N ALA A 354 -3.73 22.67 5.46
CA ALA A 354 -3.01 23.15 6.63
C ALA A 354 -3.77 24.26 7.36
N HIS A 355 -4.37 25.22 6.64
CA HIS A 355 -5.25 26.24 7.24
C HIS A 355 -6.45 25.60 7.93
N ARG A 356 -7.06 24.59 7.30
CA ARG A 356 -8.16 23.82 7.89
C ARG A 356 -7.74 23.15 9.20
N GLY A 357 -6.64 22.38 9.18
CA GLY A 357 -6.09 21.68 10.33
C GLY A 357 -5.71 22.64 11.47
N LEU A 358 -5.07 23.76 11.14
CA LEU A 358 -4.71 24.82 12.08
C LEU A 358 -5.95 25.42 12.74
N GLY A 359 -6.93 25.86 11.94
CA GLY A 359 -8.15 26.48 12.45
C GLY A 359 -8.94 25.54 13.36
N LEU A 360 -9.12 24.28 12.98
CA LEU A 360 -9.80 23.28 13.82
C LEU A 360 -9.05 23.00 15.12
N SER A 361 -7.72 23.00 15.10
CA SER A 361 -6.89 22.78 16.29
C SER A 361 -6.95 24.00 17.23
N LEU A 362 -6.85 25.21 16.70
CA LEU A 362 -6.99 26.48 17.44
C LEU A 362 -8.36 26.62 18.10
N PHE A 363 -9.43 26.16 17.43
CA PHE A 363 -10.76 26.14 18.03
C PHE A 363 -10.82 25.29 19.29
N LYS A 364 -10.14 24.13 19.28
CA LYS A 364 -10.09 23.22 20.43
C LYS A 364 -9.13 23.71 21.52
N THR A 365 -8.10 24.49 21.19
CA THR A 365 -7.19 25.09 22.18
C THR A 365 -7.68 26.43 22.75
N GLY A 366 -8.75 27.02 22.19
CA GLY A 366 -9.42 28.21 22.71
C GLY A 366 -9.09 29.52 21.98
N GLU A 367 -8.23 29.49 20.96
CA GLU A 367 -7.83 30.67 20.17
C GLU A 367 -8.84 31.02 19.06
N ARG A 368 -10.10 31.25 19.44
CA ARG A 368 -11.24 31.36 18.49
C ARG A 368 -11.04 32.36 17.35
N THR A 369 -10.58 33.58 17.63
CA THR A 369 -10.44 34.61 16.59
C THR A 369 -9.39 34.22 15.54
N ARG A 370 -8.27 33.64 15.98
CA ARG A 370 -7.24 33.13 15.07
C ARG A 370 -7.77 31.93 14.30
N ALA A 371 -8.44 31.01 15.00
CA ALA A 371 -9.07 29.83 14.39
C ALA A 371 -9.99 30.18 13.22
N GLN A 372 -10.84 31.19 13.39
CA GLN A 372 -11.78 31.60 12.35
C GLN A 372 -11.10 32.29 11.17
N ARG A 373 -10.00 33.04 11.37
CA ARG A 373 -9.22 33.59 10.25
C ARG A 373 -8.63 32.48 9.39
N GLU A 374 -8.07 31.45 10.01
CA GLU A 374 -7.52 30.29 9.30
C GLU A 374 -8.60 29.51 8.56
N LEU A 375 -9.77 29.29 9.19
CA LEU A 375 -10.89 28.63 8.52
C LEU A 375 -11.49 29.48 7.39
N ALA A 376 -11.49 30.80 7.48
CA ALA A 376 -11.89 31.68 6.39
C ALA A 376 -10.91 31.54 5.21
N ARG A 377 -9.60 31.57 5.48
CA ARG A 377 -8.55 31.35 4.49
C ARG A 377 -8.67 29.99 3.80
N TYR A 378 -8.99 28.95 4.57
CA TYR A 378 -9.29 27.62 4.03
C TYR A 378 -10.46 27.66 3.02
N LEU A 379 -11.57 28.34 3.34
CA LEU A 379 -12.71 28.44 2.43
C LEU A 379 -12.43 29.30 1.19
N GLU A 380 -11.53 30.27 1.28
CA GLU A 380 -11.05 31.02 0.11
C GLU A 380 -10.25 30.11 -0.84
N LEU A 381 -9.35 29.29 -0.29
CA LEU A 381 -8.49 28.40 -1.07
C LEU A 381 -9.23 27.17 -1.60
N ALA A 382 -10.23 26.65 -0.87
CA ALA A 382 -10.99 25.45 -1.19
C ALA A 382 -12.51 25.63 -1.02
N PRO A 383 -13.15 26.52 -1.79
CA PRO A 383 -14.57 26.87 -1.62
C PRO A 383 -15.54 25.70 -1.88
N ASN A 384 -15.10 24.70 -2.64
CA ASN A 384 -15.90 23.55 -3.04
C ASN A 384 -15.59 22.28 -2.22
N ALA A 385 -14.82 22.39 -1.13
CA ALA A 385 -14.55 21.24 -0.27
C ALA A 385 -15.83 20.67 0.34
N ASP A 386 -15.90 19.35 0.53
CA ASP A 386 -17.10 18.64 0.99
C ASP A 386 -17.61 19.16 2.34
N ASP A 387 -16.72 19.61 3.21
CA ASP A 387 -17.03 20.14 4.53
C ASP A 387 -17.08 21.68 4.60
N ALA A 388 -16.97 22.38 3.46
CA ALA A 388 -16.98 23.84 3.40
C ALA A 388 -18.21 24.45 4.10
N LYS A 389 -19.39 23.86 3.92
CA LYS A 389 -20.63 24.29 4.59
C LYS A 389 -20.53 24.18 6.11
N MET A 390 -19.95 23.08 6.62
CA MET A 390 -19.77 22.86 8.06
C MET A 390 -18.77 23.85 8.63
N ILE A 391 -17.63 24.05 7.96
CA ILE A 391 -16.62 25.02 8.36
C ILE A 391 -17.18 26.46 8.34
N GLY A 392 -17.99 26.81 7.34
CA GLY A 392 -18.65 28.11 7.26
C GLY A 392 -19.54 28.44 8.47
N MET A 393 -20.15 27.44 9.12
CA MET A 393 -20.93 27.65 10.34
C MET A 393 -20.08 28.03 11.56
N MET A 394 -18.77 27.84 11.51
CA MET A 394 -17.83 28.20 12.58
C MET A 394 -17.36 29.66 12.47
N LEU A 395 -17.63 30.32 11.35
CA LEU A 395 -17.25 31.71 11.10
C LEU A 395 -18.27 32.69 11.71
N PRO A 396 -17.84 33.92 12.06
CA PRO A 396 -18.76 34.96 12.51
C PRO A 396 -19.72 35.34 11.38
N LYS A 397 -20.91 35.81 11.74
CA LYS A 397 -21.91 36.28 10.77
C LYS A 397 -21.52 37.59 10.07
N GLU A 398 -20.60 38.35 10.67
CA GLU A 398 -20.04 39.57 10.11
C GLU A 398 -18.53 39.40 9.86
N PRO A 399 -17.98 40.00 8.78
CA PRO A 399 -16.57 39.86 8.43
C PRO A 399 -15.64 40.42 9.52
N PHE A 400 -14.42 39.88 9.57
CA PHE A 400 -13.37 40.40 10.45
C PHE A 400 -13.06 41.86 10.07
N GLN A 401 -13.23 42.78 11.03
CA GLN A 401 -12.86 44.19 10.86
C GLN A 401 -11.34 44.38 10.91
#